data_AF-A0A4U1L0F8-F1
#
_entry.id   AF-A0A4U1L0F8-F1
#
_cell.length_a   1.000
_cell.length_b   1.000
_cell.length_c   1.000
_cell.angle_alpha   90.00
_cell.angle_beta   90.00
_cell.angle_gamma   90.00
#
_symmetry.space_group_name_H-M   'P 1'
#
loop_
_entity.id
_entity.type
_entity.pdbx_description
1 polymer ?
#
loop_
_entity_poly.entity_id
_entity_poly.type
_entity_poly.pdbx_seq_one_letter_code
_entity_poly.pdbx_strand_id
1 'polypeptide(L)'
;MGRLAGAKPAAVRCVAAEWLLCHARRDRDGGEHDRGRRYRSAAGDRRRLFDQRPACEDQHLMPYIMPTYEQFGIRYPALAAIPEARVEYWLTDATRFVKTSWAEGDYQPAILAYAAHQISLQDSTSGGDAVPAGVTSFRSGSFSLSLSDEAASIAARGGYGATEYGREFEAMLRRNVGGMRLAIGVHAPAGYGWAC
;
A
#
# COMPACT_ATOMS: atom_id res chain seq x y z
N MET A 1 -22.40 -5.00 -42.89
CA MET A 1 -22.63 -3.55 -42.65
C MET A 1 -23.34 -3.38 -41.31
N GLY A 2 -22.59 -3.30 -40.21
CA GLY A 2 -23.14 -3.16 -38.85
C GLY A 2 -22.47 -1.97 -38.15
N ARG A 3 -23.29 -1.03 -37.68
CA ARG A 3 -22.88 0.30 -37.21
C ARG A 3 -22.09 0.25 -35.89
N LEU A 4 -20.97 0.97 -35.87
CA LEU A 4 -20.18 1.32 -34.70
C LEU A 4 -20.97 2.30 -33.81
N ALA A 5 -21.29 1.91 -32.58
CA ALA A 5 -21.85 2.79 -31.57
C ALA A 5 -20.70 3.51 -30.84
N GLY A 6 -20.69 4.84 -30.94
CA GLY A 6 -19.69 5.72 -30.32
C GLY A 6 -19.88 5.84 -28.81
N ALA A 7 -18.81 5.60 -28.06
CA ALA A 7 -18.70 5.92 -26.65
C ALA A 7 -18.31 7.40 -26.47
N LYS A 8 -19.07 8.12 -25.64
CA LYS A 8 -18.81 9.50 -25.23
C LYS A 8 -17.63 9.55 -24.24
N PRO A 9 -16.68 10.49 -24.36
CA PRO A 9 -15.73 10.76 -23.28
C PRO A 9 -16.44 11.53 -22.15
N ALA A 10 -16.41 10.96 -20.95
CA ALA A 10 -16.84 11.64 -19.73
C ALA A 10 -15.81 12.70 -19.32
N ALA A 11 -16.32 13.88 -18.96
CA ALA A 11 -15.55 15.06 -18.62
C ALA A 11 -14.77 14.87 -17.31
N VAL A 12 -13.43 15.01 -17.41
CA VAL A 12 -12.54 15.22 -16.27
C VAL A 12 -12.75 16.66 -15.79
N ARG A 13 -13.47 16.85 -14.69
CA ARG A 13 -13.62 18.17 -14.04
C ARG A 13 -12.55 18.34 -12.97
N CYS A 14 -11.78 19.41 -13.13
CA CYS A 14 -10.75 19.92 -12.23
C CYS A 14 -11.29 20.11 -10.80
N VAL A 15 -10.69 19.42 -9.82
CA VAL A 15 -10.83 19.70 -8.38
C VAL A 15 -9.51 20.32 -7.92
N ALA A 16 -9.27 21.59 -8.26
CA ALA A 16 -8.02 22.28 -7.90
C ALA A 16 -8.20 23.71 -7.39
N ALA A 17 -9.43 24.19 -7.16
CA ALA A 17 -9.68 25.61 -6.91
C ALA A 17 -10.20 25.99 -5.51
N GLU A 18 -10.50 25.04 -4.61
CA GLU A 18 -11.19 25.37 -3.34
C GLU A 18 -10.29 25.45 -2.10
N TRP A 19 -9.02 25.06 -2.18
CA TRP A 19 -8.11 25.05 -1.02
C TRP A 19 -7.47 26.40 -0.68
N LEU A 20 -7.50 27.39 -1.58
CA LEU A 20 -6.83 28.68 -1.38
C LEU A 20 -7.68 29.74 -0.67
N LEU A 21 -8.96 29.49 -0.39
CA LEU A 21 -9.86 30.46 0.28
C LEU A 21 -10.04 30.23 1.78
N CYS A 22 -9.63 29.07 2.33
CA CYS A 22 -9.81 28.78 3.75
C CYS A 22 -8.64 29.25 4.64
N HIS A 23 -7.47 29.57 4.06
CA HIS A 23 -6.29 29.94 4.84
C HIS A 23 -6.12 31.45 5.12
N ALA A 24 -7.01 32.31 4.59
CA ALA A 24 -6.86 33.76 4.63
C ALA A 24 -7.69 34.50 5.72
N ARG A 25 -8.29 33.77 6.69
CA ARG A 25 -9.21 34.38 7.69
C ARG A 25 -8.79 34.25 9.15
N ARG A 26 -7.51 34.00 9.45
CA ARG A 26 -7.05 33.76 10.83
C ARG A 26 -6.06 34.75 11.43
N ASP A 27 -5.89 35.95 10.86
CA ASP A 27 -4.90 36.94 11.33
C ASP A 27 -5.43 38.36 11.60
N ARG A 28 -6.67 38.51 12.07
CA ARG A 28 -7.09 39.77 12.70
C ARG A 28 -7.96 39.49 13.90
N ASP A 29 -7.38 39.59 15.08
CA ASP A 29 -7.95 40.29 16.24
C ASP A 29 -6.87 40.43 17.32
N GLY A 30 -5.92 41.34 17.04
CA GLY A 30 -5.07 41.94 18.07
C GLY A 30 -5.85 43.03 18.79
N GLY A 31 -6.40 42.69 19.96
CA GLY A 31 -7.07 43.61 20.88
C GLY A 31 -6.34 43.66 22.22
N GLU A 32 -5.26 44.44 22.27
CA GLU A 32 -4.55 44.79 23.49
C GLU A 32 -5.40 45.76 24.34
N HIS A 33 -6.19 45.24 25.27
CA HIS A 33 -6.74 46.00 26.40
C HIS A 33 -7.24 45.02 27.46
N ASP A 34 -6.45 44.76 28.51
CA ASP A 34 -6.90 44.80 29.92
C ASP A 34 -5.75 44.40 30.87
N ARG A 35 -4.82 45.32 31.11
CA ARG A 35 -3.84 45.19 32.19
C ARG A 35 -4.48 45.70 33.48
N GLY A 36 -5.03 44.78 34.27
CA GLY A 36 -5.14 45.01 35.71
C GLY A 36 -6.51 44.75 36.32
N ARG A 37 -6.86 43.47 36.50
CA ARG A 37 -7.57 43.00 37.70
C ARG A 37 -7.73 41.49 37.66
N ARG A 38 -7.16 40.84 38.69
CA ARG A 38 -7.58 39.58 39.34
C ARG A 38 -6.42 38.59 39.55
N TYR A 39 -5.39 39.05 40.27
CA TYR A 39 -4.70 38.19 41.23
C TYR A 39 -5.63 37.93 42.43
N ARG A 40 -6.59 37.02 42.29
CA ARG A 40 -7.30 36.42 43.43
C ARG A 40 -7.95 35.09 43.01
N SER A 41 -7.31 34.00 43.44
CA SER A 41 -7.77 32.59 43.49
C SER A 41 -6.85 31.62 42.72
N ALA A 42 -5.62 31.46 43.21
CA ALA A 42 -4.58 30.61 42.62
C ALA A 42 -4.33 29.29 43.39
N ALA A 43 -5.33 28.74 44.09
CA ALA A 43 -5.14 27.52 44.90
C ALA A 43 -6.16 26.38 44.68
N GLY A 44 -7.22 26.59 43.88
CA GLY A 44 -8.33 25.62 43.80
C GLY A 44 -8.45 24.79 42.53
N ASP A 45 -7.82 25.18 41.41
CA ASP A 45 -8.26 24.70 40.09
C ASP A 45 -7.12 24.14 39.22
N ARG A 46 -6.25 23.33 39.81
CA ARG A 46 -5.24 22.57 39.05
C ARG A 46 -5.75 21.24 38.49
N ARG A 47 -7.00 20.86 38.77
CA ARG A 47 -7.59 19.60 38.28
C ARG A 47 -8.33 19.73 36.96
N ARG A 48 -8.64 20.94 36.47
CA ARG A 48 -9.35 21.14 35.19
C ARG A 48 -8.47 21.45 33.99
N LEU A 49 -7.14 21.55 34.17
CA LEU A 49 -6.22 21.80 33.05
C LEU A 49 -5.70 20.52 32.37
N PHE A 50 -5.88 19.35 33.00
CA PHE A 50 -5.46 18.06 32.44
C PHE A 50 -6.54 17.36 31.60
N ASP A 51 -7.77 17.89 31.57
CA ASP A 51 -8.91 17.28 30.89
C ASP A 51 -9.27 17.95 29.55
N GLN A 52 -8.54 19.02 29.19
CA GLN A 52 -8.62 19.65 27.87
C GLN A 52 -7.35 19.39 27.07
N ARG A 53 -6.87 18.14 27.06
CA ARG A 53 -6.17 17.69 25.85
C ARG A 53 -7.24 17.73 24.77
N PRO A 54 -7.21 18.68 23.81
CA PRO A 54 -8.11 18.59 22.68
C PRO A 54 -7.91 17.19 22.12
N ALA A 55 -9.00 16.53 21.78
CA ALA A 55 -8.93 15.39 20.89
C ALA A 55 -8.32 15.89 19.56
N CYS A 56 -6.99 16.01 19.51
CA CYS A 56 -6.24 15.34 18.48
C CYS A 56 -6.46 13.84 18.77
N GLU A 57 -7.62 13.23 18.54
CA GLU A 57 -8.17 13.02 17.20
C GLU A 57 -7.14 13.35 16.12
N ASP A 58 -6.04 12.60 16.20
CA ASP A 58 -5.26 12.10 15.09
C ASP A 58 -6.22 11.44 14.07
N GLN A 59 -7.06 12.25 13.44
CA GLN A 59 -7.80 11.91 12.22
C GLN A 59 -6.88 11.99 10.99
N HIS A 60 -5.57 11.84 11.16
CA HIS A 60 -4.69 11.32 10.11
C HIS A 60 -4.84 9.78 10.01
N LEU A 61 -6.08 9.29 10.10
CA LEU A 61 -6.48 8.05 9.46
C LEU A 61 -6.36 8.32 7.96
N MET A 62 -5.14 8.30 7.43
CA MET A 62 -4.91 8.17 5.99
C MET A 62 -5.55 6.83 5.63
N PRO A 63 -6.70 6.85 4.94
CA PRO A 63 -7.50 5.65 4.79
C PRO A 63 -6.65 4.64 4.03
N TYR A 64 -6.58 3.39 4.51
CA TYR A 64 -6.05 2.27 3.74
C TYR A 64 -6.90 2.12 2.48
N ILE A 65 -6.51 2.84 1.42
CA ILE A 65 -7.29 2.92 0.19
C ILE A 65 -7.18 1.58 -0.52
N MET A 66 -8.32 0.94 -0.72
CA MET A 66 -8.37 -0.26 -1.56
C MET A 66 -7.97 0.12 -2.99
N PRO A 67 -7.01 -0.60 -3.61
CA PRO A 67 -6.66 -0.35 -5.00
C PRO A 67 -7.83 -0.67 -5.95
N THR A 68 -7.94 0.11 -7.02
CA THR A 68 -8.94 -0.10 -8.08
C THR A 68 -8.37 -0.89 -9.26
N TYR A 69 -9.25 -1.44 -10.11
CA TYR A 69 -8.85 -2.12 -11.35
C TYR A 69 -7.99 -1.24 -12.27
N GLU A 70 -8.30 0.06 -12.38
CA GLU A 70 -7.50 0.99 -13.20
C GLU A 70 -6.05 1.08 -12.73
N GLN A 71 -5.83 1.16 -11.42
CA GLN A 71 -4.48 1.21 -10.83
C GLN A 71 -3.71 -0.09 -11.07
N PHE A 72 -4.42 -1.22 -11.06
CA PHE A 72 -3.84 -2.51 -11.40
C PHE A 72 -3.36 -2.55 -12.86
N GLY A 73 -4.18 -2.10 -13.81
CA GLY A 73 -3.82 -2.05 -15.23
C GLY A 73 -2.66 -1.12 -15.54
N ILE A 74 -2.55 0.02 -14.82
CA ILE A 74 -1.42 0.94 -14.95
C ILE A 74 -0.11 0.29 -14.48
N ARG A 75 -0.15 -0.43 -13.35
CA ARG A 75 1.05 -1.03 -12.76
C ARG A 75 1.49 -2.30 -13.50
N TYR A 76 0.54 -3.12 -13.95
CA TYR A 76 0.79 -4.41 -14.57
C TYR A 76 0.16 -4.50 -15.96
N PRO A 77 0.74 -3.83 -16.98
CA PRO A 77 0.16 -3.78 -18.33
C PRO A 77 0.09 -5.15 -19.01
N ALA A 78 0.95 -6.10 -18.63
CA ALA A 78 0.91 -7.49 -19.11
C ALA A 78 -0.39 -8.21 -18.73
N LEU A 79 -1.06 -7.78 -17.66
CA LEU A 79 -2.29 -8.37 -17.15
C LEU A 79 -3.54 -7.55 -17.52
N ALA A 80 -3.41 -6.55 -18.39
CA ALA A 80 -4.51 -5.64 -18.75
C ALA A 80 -5.65 -6.33 -19.51
N ALA A 81 -5.40 -7.48 -20.15
CA ALA A 81 -6.41 -8.24 -20.88
C ALA A 81 -7.35 -9.06 -19.97
N ILE A 82 -7.08 -9.13 -18.67
CA ILE A 82 -7.84 -9.95 -17.73
C ILE A 82 -9.18 -9.26 -17.38
N PRO A 83 -10.30 -10.00 -17.34
CA PRO A 83 -11.60 -9.43 -16.99
C PRO A 83 -11.58 -8.74 -15.61
N GLU A 84 -12.17 -7.54 -15.54
CA GLU A 84 -12.25 -6.72 -14.32
C GLU A 84 -12.78 -7.51 -13.11
N ALA A 85 -13.89 -8.23 -13.27
CA ALA A 85 -14.47 -9.04 -12.20
C ALA A 85 -13.49 -10.07 -11.60
N ARG A 86 -12.57 -10.62 -12.41
CA ARG A 86 -11.54 -11.55 -11.91
C ARG A 86 -10.49 -10.79 -11.10
N VAL A 87 -10.08 -9.61 -11.55
CA VAL A 87 -9.11 -8.78 -10.82
C VAL A 87 -9.71 -8.31 -9.49
N GLU A 88 -10.93 -7.80 -9.47
CA GLU A 88 -11.62 -7.34 -8.27
C GLU A 88 -11.75 -8.44 -7.21
N TYR A 89 -12.05 -9.68 -7.64
CA TYR A 89 -12.07 -10.85 -6.77
C TYR A 89 -10.73 -11.04 -6.06
N TRP A 90 -9.61 -10.99 -6.80
CA TRP A 90 -8.28 -11.18 -6.24
C TRP A 90 -7.80 -10.00 -5.40
N LEU A 91 -8.16 -8.77 -5.75
CA LEU A 91 -7.89 -7.59 -4.91
C LEU A 91 -8.63 -7.71 -3.56
N THR A 92 -9.86 -8.21 -3.58
CA THR A 92 -10.64 -8.46 -2.36
C THR A 92 -10.00 -9.57 -1.52
N ASP A 93 -9.62 -10.69 -2.13
CA ASP A 93 -9.01 -11.81 -1.39
C ASP A 93 -7.64 -11.44 -0.80
N ALA A 94 -6.85 -10.62 -1.50
CA ALA A 94 -5.56 -10.12 -1.03
C ALA A 94 -5.64 -9.38 0.32
N THR A 95 -6.78 -8.73 0.63
CA THR A 95 -6.98 -8.03 1.91
C THR A 95 -6.94 -8.96 3.13
N ARG A 96 -7.12 -10.27 2.93
CA ARG A 96 -6.98 -11.27 4.00
C ARG A 96 -5.54 -11.45 4.45
N PHE A 97 -4.59 -11.22 3.54
CA PHE A 97 -3.16 -11.40 3.77
C PHE A 97 -2.49 -10.07 4.14
N VAL A 98 -2.90 -8.98 3.49
CA VAL A 98 -2.36 -7.63 3.72
C VAL A 98 -3.20 -6.93 4.78
N LYS A 99 -2.67 -6.82 5.99
CA LYS A 99 -3.33 -6.19 7.12
C LYS A 99 -3.02 -4.69 7.18
N THR A 100 -3.90 -3.94 7.85
CA THR A 100 -3.68 -2.52 8.19
C THR A 100 -2.52 -2.30 9.16
N SER A 101 -1.85 -3.34 9.65
CA SER A 101 -0.61 -3.20 10.43
C SER A 101 0.64 -2.95 9.57
N TRP A 102 0.52 -3.05 8.24
CA TRP A 102 1.61 -2.82 7.30
C TRP A 102 1.88 -1.32 7.15
N ALA A 103 3.11 -0.97 6.75
CA ALA A 103 3.46 0.39 6.40
C ALA A 103 2.54 0.91 5.27
N GLU A 104 2.07 2.14 5.42
CA GLU A 104 1.09 2.74 4.50
C GLU A 104 1.57 2.73 3.05
N GLY A 105 2.85 3.06 2.82
CA GLY A 105 3.45 3.04 1.48
C GLY A 105 3.56 1.65 0.85
N ASP A 106 3.50 0.57 1.63
CA ASP A 106 3.58 -0.80 1.13
C ASP A 106 2.19 -1.47 1.03
N TYR A 107 1.15 -0.94 1.68
CA TYR A 107 -0.18 -1.58 1.75
C TYR A 107 -0.81 -1.79 0.37
N GLN A 108 -0.99 -0.71 -0.38
CA GLN A 108 -1.64 -0.75 -1.70
C GLN A 108 -0.79 -1.52 -2.74
N PRO A 109 0.54 -1.29 -2.85
CA PRO A 109 1.40 -2.12 -3.70
C PRO A 109 1.38 -3.61 -3.37
N ALA A 110 1.28 -3.98 -2.09
CA ALA A 110 1.26 -5.38 -1.67
C ALA A 110 -0.01 -6.10 -2.11
N ILE A 111 -1.17 -5.44 -2.01
CA ILE A 111 -2.45 -5.97 -2.50
C ILE A 111 -2.38 -6.21 -4.01
N LEU A 112 -1.89 -5.22 -4.76
CA LEU A 112 -1.74 -5.31 -6.22
C LEU A 112 -0.80 -6.46 -6.62
N ALA A 113 0.37 -6.58 -5.97
CA ALA A 113 1.35 -7.62 -6.26
C ALA A 113 0.83 -9.03 -5.93
N TYR A 114 0.10 -9.18 -4.81
CA TYR A 114 -0.52 -10.45 -4.45
C TYR A 114 -1.59 -10.88 -5.46
N ALA A 115 -2.47 -9.96 -5.85
CA ALA A 115 -3.49 -10.23 -6.85
C ALA A 115 -2.88 -10.64 -8.19
N ALA A 116 -1.85 -9.92 -8.65
CA ALA A 116 -1.12 -10.24 -9.88
C ALA A 116 -0.49 -11.64 -9.80
N HIS A 117 0.14 -11.99 -8.68
CA HIS A 117 0.72 -13.31 -8.46
C HIS A 117 -0.31 -14.43 -8.60
N GLN A 118 -1.47 -14.31 -7.93
CA GLN A 118 -2.52 -15.34 -7.99
C GLN A 118 -3.08 -15.51 -9.40
N ILE A 119 -3.32 -14.40 -10.10
CA ILE A 119 -3.80 -14.45 -11.47
C ILE A 119 -2.78 -15.14 -12.39
N SER A 120 -1.49 -14.82 -12.27
CA SER A 120 -0.43 -15.45 -13.06
C SER A 120 -0.30 -16.95 -12.79
N LEU A 121 -0.47 -17.40 -11.54
CA LEU A 121 -0.46 -18.83 -11.22
C LEU A 121 -1.65 -19.56 -11.88
N GLN A 122 -2.83 -18.94 -11.89
CA GLN A 122 -4.01 -19.54 -12.51
C GLN A 122 -3.89 -19.61 -14.04
N ASP A 123 -3.39 -18.53 -14.66
CA ASP A 123 -3.20 -18.48 -16.10
C ASP A 123 -2.16 -19.51 -16.57
N SER A 124 -1.06 -19.65 -15.81
CA SER A 124 -0.02 -20.65 -16.08
C SER A 124 -0.51 -22.11 -15.97
N THR A 125 -1.57 -22.36 -15.18
CA THR A 125 -2.14 -23.70 -15.03
C THR A 125 -3.19 -24.01 -16.11
N SER A 126 -3.73 -22.97 -16.75
CA SER A 126 -4.82 -23.09 -17.74
C SER A 126 -4.32 -23.41 -19.16
N GLY A 127 -3.10 -23.02 -19.48
CA GLY A 127 -2.41 -23.45 -20.71
C GLY A 127 -1.67 -24.76 -20.43
N GLY A 128 -2.11 -25.86 -21.05
CA GLY A 128 -1.63 -27.23 -20.83
C GLY A 128 -0.15 -27.54 -21.10
N ASP A 129 0.73 -26.55 -21.14
CA ASP A 129 2.19 -26.71 -21.10
C ASP A 129 2.69 -26.68 -19.64
N ALA A 130 2.06 -27.48 -18.78
CA ALA A 130 2.69 -27.90 -17.53
C ALA A 130 3.92 -28.72 -17.92
N VAL A 131 5.05 -28.04 -18.16
CA VAL A 131 6.34 -28.68 -18.37
C VAL A 131 6.54 -29.59 -17.17
N PRO A 132 6.57 -30.92 -17.35
CA PRO A 132 6.66 -31.85 -16.23
C PRO A 132 7.90 -31.49 -15.43
N ALA A 133 7.67 -31.13 -14.16
CA ALA A 133 8.73 -30.82 -13.21
C ALA A 133 9.71 -32.00 -13.19
N GLY A 134 10.90 -31.82 -13.79
CA GLY A 134 11.93 -32.86 -13.88
C GLY A 134 12.49 -33.14 -15.27
N VAL A 135 11.96 -32.55 -16.35
CA VAL A 135 12.54 -32.71 -17.70
C VAL A 135 13.47 -31.52 -18.01
N THR A 136 14.76 -31.68 -17.72
CA THR A 136 15.81 -30.67 -17.99
C THR A 136 16.30 -30.68 -19.44
N SER A 137 15.97 -31.72 -20.20
CA SER A 137 16.22 -31.77 -21.63
C SER A 137 15.10 -32.52 -22.35
N PHE A 138 14.44 -31.83 -23.28
CA PHE A 138 13.55 -32.48 -24.23
C PHE A 138 14.26 -32.51 -25.59
N ARG A 139 14.58 -33.72 -26.07
CA ARG A 139 15.19 -33.93 -27.38
C ARG A 139 14.18 -34.64 -28.28
N SER A 140 13.63 -33.90 -29.25
CA SER A 140 12.74 -34.45 -30.27
C SER A 140 13.43 -34.32 -31.63
N GLY A 141 13.99 -35.42 -32.14
CA GLY A 141 14.69 -35.46 -33.43
C GLY A 141 15.87 -34.49 -33.52
N SER A 142 15.69 -33.36 -34.19
CA SER A 142 16.68 -32.28 -34.38
C SER A 142 16.49 -31.07 -33.46
N PHE A 143 15.45 -31.06 -32.62
CA PHE A 143 15.15 -29.96 -31.70
C PHE A 143 15.63 -30.31 -30.29
N SER A 144 16.53 -29.49 -29.75
CA SER A 144 16.99 -29.56 -28.36
C SER A 144 16.61 -28.27 -27.64
N LEU A 145 15.76 -28.37 -26.63
CA LEU A 145 15.43 -27.25 -25.75
C LEU A 145 16.00 -27.56 -24.36
N SER A 146 17.03 -26.82 -23.96
CA SER A 146 17.58 -26.85 -22.61
C SER A 146 16.89 -25.77 -21.79
N LEU A 147 16.05 -26.17 -20.83
CA LEU A 147 15.63 -25.23 -19.79
C LEU A 147 16.85 -24.95 -18.91
N SER A 148 17.13 -23.67 -18.65
CA SER A 148 18.20 -23.31 -17.72
C SER A 148 17.88 -23.83 -16.31
N ASP A 149 18.90 -24.26 -15.57
CA ASP A 149 18.77 -24.67 -14.16
C ASP A 149 18.06 -23.59 -13.31
N GLU A 150 18.17 -22.33 -13.71
CA GLU A 150 17.45 -21.21 -13.09
C GLU A 150 15.93 -21.42 -13.12
N ALA A 151 15.36 -21.82 -14.27
CA ALA A 151 13.92 -22.06 -14.40
C ALA A 151 13.47 -23.29 -13.59
N ALA A 152 14.26 -24.35 -13.58
CA ALA A 152 14.01 -25.53 -12.76
C ALA A 152 14.05 -25.19 -11.26
N SER A 153 14.99 -24.35 -10.83
CA SER A 153 15.13 -23.90 -9.44
C SER A 153 13.99 -22.96 -9.00
N ILE A 154 13.40 -22.19 -9.92
CA ILE A 154 12.23 -21.33 -9.67
C ILE A 154 10.99 -22.20 -9.49
N ALA A 155 10.80 -23.19 -10.36
CA ALA A 155 9.71 -24.16 -10.22
C ALA A 155 9.83 -24.98 -8.93
N ALA A 156 11.04 -25.41 -8.57
CA ALA A 156 11.30 -26.18 -7.35
C ALA A 156 11.13 -25.36 -6.06
N ARG A 157 11.39 -24.04 -6.08
CA ARG A 157 11.21 -23.17 -4.91
C ARG A 157 9.75 -23.01 -4.51
N GLY A 158 8.83 -23.06 -5.48
CA GLY A 158 7.40 -22.91 -5.23
C GLY A 158 7.01 -21.61 -4.52
N GLY A 159 5.71 -21.48 -4.21
CA GLY A 159 5.17 -20.33 -3.47
C GLY A 159 5.35 -18.99 -4.20
N TYR A 160 5.72 -17.94 -3.45
CA TYR A 160 5.84 -16.57 -3.95
C TYR A 160 6.99 -16.38 -4.96
N GLY A 161 8.00 -17.26 -4.95
CA GLY A 161 9.13 -17.18 -5.88
C GLY A 161 8.79 -17.57 -7.33
N ALA A 162 7.63 -18.20 -7.56
CA ALA A 162 7.24 -18.76 -8.85
C ALA A 162 6.96 -17.72 -9.94
N THR A 163 6.65 -16.48 -9.56
CA THR A 163 6.32 -15.39 -10.49
C THR A 163 7.07 -14.13 -10.11
N GLU A 164 7.29 -13.23 -11.07
CA GLU A 164 7.87 -11.90 -10.80
C GLU A 164 7.09 -11.11 -9.74
N TYR A 165 5.77 -11.08 -9.87
CA TYR A 165 4.87 -10.37 -8.95
C TYR A 165 4.91 -10.94 -7.53
N GLY A 166 5.03 -12.25 -7.41
CA GLY A 166 5.16 -12.92 -6.11
C GLY A 166 6.48 -12.54 -5.40
N ARG A 167 7.58 -12.36 -6.14
CA ARG A 167 8.85 -11.89 -5.56
C ARG A 167 8.74 -10.45 -5.04
N GLU A 168 8.01 -9.58 -5.72
CA GLU A 168 7.72 -8.23 -5.23
C GLU A 168 6.91 -8.27 -3.92
N PHE A 169 5.86 -9.10 -3.90
CA PHE A 169 5.05 -9.31 -2.70
C PHE A 169 5.88 -9.87 -1.54
N GLU A 170 6.75 -10.85 -1.79
CA GLU A 170 7.64 -11.42 -0.78
C GLU A 170 8.59 -10.36 -0.21
N ALA A 171 9.13 -9.47 -1.04
CA ALA A 171 9.98 -8.37 -0.57
C ALA A 171 9.21 -7.41 0.36
N MET A 172 7.94 -7.12 0.07
CA MET A 172 7.07 -6.33 0.96
C MET A 172 6.71 -7.09 2.24
N LEU A 173 6.42 -8.38 2.14
CA LEU A 173 6.12 -9.26 3.26
C LEU A 173 7.30 -9.34 4.23
N ARG A 174 8.53 -9.47 3.73
CA ARG A 174 9.74 -9.48 4.54
C ARG A 174 9.95 -8.17 5.30
N ARG A 175 9.66 -7.03 4.67
CA ARG A 175 9.76 -5.70 5.31
C ARG A 175 8.72 -5.50 6.43
N ASN A 176 7.50 -5.98 6.22
CA ASN A 176 6.38 -5.72 7.13
C ASN A 176 6.20 -6.79 8.23
N VAL A 177 6.47 -8.05 7.91
CA VAL A 177 6.22 -9.22 8.78
C VAL A 177 7.51 -9.96 9.16
N GLY A 178 8.50 -9.99 8.26
CA GLY A 178 9.64 -10.92 8.34
C GLY A 178 10.86 -10.50 9.16
N GLY A 179 10.78 -9.43 9.97
CA GLY A 179 11.93 -8.95 10.73
C GLY A 179 11.82 -9.28 12.22
N MET A 180 12.81 -9.99 12.78
CA MET A 180 13.12 -9.88 14.20
C MET A 180 13.52 -8.43 14.44
N ARG A 181 12.57 -7.60 14.88
CA ARG A 181 12.83 -6.20 15.20
C ARG A 181 13.76 -6.21 16.40
N LEU A 182 15.06 -6.03 16.15
CA LEU A 182 16.00 -5.74 17.22
C LEU A 182 15.54 -4.42 17.83
N ALA A 183 14.78 -4.52 18.91
CA ALA A 183 14.58 -3.41 19.82
C ALA A 183 15.93 -3.18 20.48
N ILE A 184 16.85 -2.53 19.76
CA ILE A 184 18.02 -1.92 20.35
C ILE A 184 17.43 -0.85 21.25
N GLY A 185 17.27 -1.18 22.53
CA GLY A 185 16.99 -0.22 23.57
C GLY A 185 18.17 0.73 23.59
N VAL A 186 18.10 1.77 22.77
CA VAL A 186 18.97 2.94 22.93
C VAL A 186 18.53 3.53 24.24
N HIS A 187 19.17 3.11 25.33
CA HIS A 187 19.05 3.76 26.61
C HIS A 187 19.55 5.19 26.36
N ALA A 188 18.62 6.12 26.18
CA ALA A 188 18.96 7.52 26.03
C ALA A 188 19.80 7.88 27.27
N PRO A 189 21.06 8.31 27.12
CA PRO A 189 21.86 8.66 28.28
C PRO A 189 21.12 9.78 29.01
N ALA A 190 20.70 9.50 30.24
CA ALA A 190 20.14 10.47 31.16
C ALA A 190 21.24 11.50 31.47
N GLY A 191 21.40 12.53 30.63
CA GLY A 191 22.56 13.41 30.77
C GLY A 191 22.59 14.70 29.94
N TYR A 192 21.76 14.90 28.92
CA TYR A 192 21.74 16.18 28.21
C TYR A 192 20.64 17.09 28.74
N GLY A 193 20.93 17.70 29.89
CA GLY A 193 20.29 18.94 30.30
C GLY A 193 20.65 20.04 29.31
N TRP A 194 19.68 20.42 28.48
CA TRP A 194 19.73 21.69 27.76
C TRP A 194 19.48 22.79 28.80
N ALA A 195 20.58 23.35 29.31
CA ALA A 195 20.54 24.63 29.99
C ALA A 195 20.24 25.72 28.94
N CYS A 196 19.29 26.60 29.30
CA CYS A 196 18.79 27.72 28.51
C CYS A 196 19.88 28.70 28.07
#